data_AF-A0A2D0NIM4-F1
#
_entry.id   AF-A0A2D0NIM4-F1
#
_cell.length_a   1.000
_cell.length_b   1.000
_cell.length_c   1.000
_cell.angle_alpha   90.00
_cell.angle_beta   90.00
_cell.angle_gamma   90.00
#
_symmetry.space_group_name_H-M   'P 1'
#
loop_
_entity.id
_entity.type
_entity.pdbx_description
1 polymer ?
#
loop_
_entity_poly.entity_id
_entity_poly.type
_entity_poly.pdbx_seq_one_letter_code
_entity_poly.pdbx_strand_id
1 'polypeptide(L)'
;MALFFRPLKFLRFNWFWVSWVCLVSCQAVQEEDLAGYWDFDYHHDGLPTEIFRYWYLDGTTAYIKTQDGMLFKGTFQIENREIRIRAGINSRFNLPFQELEADTLRINDSLNLFREPEMASLDLTTYDLLNINTTDTLSADRGKRHFIWDYALKYYKDSQQNLVLRVNDIQLNFKELPLFFTRKRKNAELLLFVDEKISLPELDRLHKHLALIYWDKLTLVSKIKDFRPWEIFSYRLFPWETNVQAFRTGKYPPPPPPPENYQYREEFLSDGGMLLSINNVSDSSRITLIEPNEKYLVAFSSELPVRDYFKIKMKLYRHAKAKQIQFRTEIYYPDGEPDIFDPRNAPLGNKEQ
;
A
#
# COMPACT_ATOMS: atom_id res chain seq x y z
N MET A 1 17.46 -68.84 64.29
CA MET A 1 17.64 -67.93 63.14
C MET A 1 16.37 -68.00 62.30
N ALA A 2 15.47 -67.03 62.44
CA ALA A 2 14.21 -66.99 61.69
C ALA A 2 14.24 -65.75 60.78
N LEU A 3 14.24 -65.97 59.47
CA LEU A 3 14.21 -64.92 58.45
C LEU A 3 12.74 -64.50 58.22
N PHE A 4 12.40 -63.28 58.62
CA PHE A 4 11.14 -62.63 58.27
C PHE A 4 11.26 -62.02 56.87
N PHE A 5 10.58 -62.59 55.87
CA PHE A 5 10.30 -61.92 54.61
C PHE A 5 9.07 -61.02 54.79
N ARG A 6 9.24 -59.70 54.69
CA ARG A 6 8.13 -58.75 54.52
C ARG A 6 7.75 -58.70 53.03
N PRO A 7 6.46 -58.76 52.66
CA PRO A 7 6.06 -58.53 51.29
C PRO A 7 6.20 -57.04 50.95
N LEU A 8 6.87 -56.73 49.83
CA LEU A 8 6.85 -55.40 49.24
C LEU A 8 5.41 -55.05 48.86
N LYS A 9 4.86 -53.98 49.45
CA LYS A 9 3.66 -53.33 48.94
C LYS A 9 4.02 -52.71 47.58
N PHE A 10 3.59 -53.35 46.50
CA PHE A 10 3.54 -52.71 45.19
C PHE A 10 2.70 -51.43 45.31
N LEU A 11 3.34 -50.27 45.14
CA LEU A 11 2.61 -49.04 44.86
C LEU A 11 1.76 -49.31 43.62
N ARG A 12 0.43 -49.22 43.76
CA ARG A 12 -0.47 -49.15 42.62
C ARG A 12 -0.16 -47.86 41.87
N PHE A 13 0.77 -47.94 40.94
CA PHE A 13 1.08 -46.87 40.01
C PHE A 13 -0.23 -46.57 39.27
N ASN A 14 -0.74 -45.37 39.48
CA ASN A 14 -2.10 -45.01 39.11
C ASN A 14 -2.12 -44.73 37.60
N TRP A 15 -2.17 -45.79 36.78
CA TRP A 15 -2.17 -45.76 35.31
C TRP A 15 -3.22 -44.80 34.74
N PHE A 16 -4.28 -44.52 35.50
CA PHE A 16 -5.33 -43.57 35.14
C PHE A 16 -4.79 -42.14 34.94
N TRP A 17 -3.81 -41.71 35.74
CA TRP A 17 -3.19 -40.39 35.60
C TRP A 17 -2.25 -40.32 34.40
N VAL A 18 -1.52 -41.40 34.11
CA VAL A 18 -0.65 -41.47 32.93
C VAL A 18 -1.48 -41.45 31.64
N SER A 19 -2.61 -42.17 31.60
CA SER A 19 -3.51 -42.15 30.46
C SER A 19 -4.21 -40.79 30.27
N TRP A 20 -4.54 -40.08 31.36
CA TRP A 20 -5.11 -38.73 31.27
C TRP A 20 -4.08 -37.71 30.77
N VAL A 21 -2.84 -37.75 31.28
CA VAL A 21 -1.75 -36.87 30.81
C VAL A 21 -1.40 -37.16 29.35
N CYS A 22 -1.41 -38.42 28.91
CA CYS A 22 -1.19 -38.76 27.51
C CYS A 22 -2.34 -38.34 26.58
N LEU A 23 -3.60 -38.34 27.05
CA LEU A 23 -4.75 -37.87 26.25
C LEU A 23 -4.80 -36.34 26.14
N VAL A 24 -4.41 -35.61 27.19
CA VAL A 24 -4.31 -34.14 27.16
C VAL A 24 -3.11 -33.68 26.31
N SER A 25 -2.06 -34.50 26.20
CA SER A 25 -0.86 -34.21 25.38
C SER A 25 -1.04 -34.40 23.87
N CYS A 26 -2.23 -34.81 23.39
CA CYS A 26 -2.50 -35.12 21.98
C CYS A 26 -3.69 -34.36 21.40
N GLN A 27 -4.06 -33.20 21.95
CA GLN A 27 -5.10 -32.37 21.35
C GLN A 27 -4.62 -31.86 19.98
N ALA A 28 -5.38 -32.18 18.93
CA ALA A 28 -5.11 -31.68 17.59
C ALA A 28 -5.45 -30.18 17.54
N VAL A 29 -4.53 -29.36 17.04
CA VAL A 29 -4.75 -27.94 16.80
C VAL A 29 -5.98 -27.76 15.89
N GLN A 30 -6.95 -26.97 16.35
CA GLN A 30 -8.15 -26.59 15.61
C GLN A 30 -8.03 -25.14 15.11
N GLU A 31 -8.93 -24.74 14.21
CA GLU A 31 -8.99 -23.38 13.66
C GLU A 31 -9.13 -22.32 14.76
N GLU A 32 -9.88 -22.60 15.83
CA GLU A 32 -10.06 -21.68 16.97
C GLU A 32 -8.76 -21.43 17.73
N ASP A 33 -7.86 -22.42 17.76
CA ASP A 33 -6.56 -22.29 18.41
C ASP A 33 -5.65 -21.32 17.63
N LEU A 34 -5.90 -21.11 16.35
CA LEU A 34 -5.17 -20.18 15.49
C LEU A 34 -5.89 -18.84 15.29
N ALA A 35 -7.04 -18.62 15.91
CA ALA A 35 -7.77 -17.38 15.76
C ALA A 35 -6.97 -16.18 16.30
N GLY A 36 -7.01 -15.07 15.56
CA GLY A 36 -6.36 -13.81 15.92
C GLY A 36 -5.31 -13.34 14.91
N TYR A 37 -4.55 -12.33 15.35
CA TYR A 37 -3.50 -11.69 14.55
C TYR A 37 -2.16 -12.38 14.76
N TRP A 38 -1.46 -12.61 13.67
CA TRP A 38 -0.15 -13.25 13.62
C TRP A 38 0.81 -12.36 12.84
N ASP A 39 1.79 -11.79 13.52
CA ASP A 39 2.89 -11.04 12.91
C ASP A 39 4.06 -11.98 12.61
N PHE A 40 4.79 -11.72 11.53
CA PHE A 40 5.93 -12.52 11.14
C PHE A 40 7.21 -12.01 11.78
N ASP A 41 8.07 -12.92 12.23
CA ASP A 41 9.42 -12.57 12.62
C ASP A 41 10.29 -12.26 11.38
N TYR A 42 10.43 -10.98 11.05
CA TYR A 42 11.23 -10.52 9.90
C TYR A 42 12.75 -10.61 10.10
N HIS A 43 13.23 -11.15 11.23
CA HIS A 43 14.66 -11.21 11.53
C HIS A 43 15.40 -12.41 10.91
N HIS A 44 14.74 -13.23 10.07
CA HIS A 44 15.35 -14.40 9.45
C HIS A 44 15.38 -14.35 7.91
N ASP A 45 16.61 -14.34 7.37
CA ASP A 45 16.92 -14.39 5.94
C ASP A 45 16.47 -15.73 5.33
N GLY A 46 15.65 -15.70 4.27
CA GLY A 46 15.53 -16.85 3.36
C GLY A 46 14.13 -17.29 2.91
N LEU A 47 13.04 -16.69 3.41
CA LEU A 47 11.69 -16.93 2.89
C LEU A 47 11.22 -15.77 2.00
N PRO A 48 10.17 -15.93 1.17
CA PRO A 48 9.51 -14.82 0.49
C PRO A 48 8.69 -13.97 1.50
N THR A 49 9.31 -13.60 2.62
CA THR A 49 8.84 -12.63 3.63
C THR A 49 8.69 -11.23 3.03
N GLU A 50 9.16 -11.02 1.79
CA GLU A 50 9.01 -9.80 1.01
C GLU A 50 7.54 -9.47 0.66
N ILE A 51 6.60 -10.42 0.81
CA ILE A 51 5.22 -10.23 0.32
C ILE A 51 4.23 -10.00 1.46
N PHE A 52 4.35 -10.74 2.57
CA PHE A 52 3.35 -10.75 3.64
C PHE A 52 3.78 -9.88 4.81
N ARG A 53 2.79 -9.24 5.46
CA ARG A 53 2.97 -8.41 6.64
C ARG A 53 2.42 -9.06 7.92
N TYR A 54 1.19 -9.54 7.89
CA TYR A 54 0.60 -10.32 8.97
C TYR A 54 -0.57 -11.15 8.43
N TRP A 55 -1.03 -12.10 9.22
CA TRP A 55 -2.31 -12.78 9.02
C TRP A 55 -3.30 -12.44 10.13
N TYR A 56 -4.57 -12.33 9.77
CA TYR A 56 -5.68 -12.39 10.72
C TYR A 56 -6.57 -13.58 10.36
N LEU A 57 -6.71 -14.51 11.30
CA LEU A 57 -7.47 -15.74 11.13
C LEU A 57 -8.72 -15.70 12.01
N ASP A 58 -9.89 -15.98 11.43
CA ASP A 58 -11.17 -15.97 12.15
C ASP A 58 -12.11 -17.03 11.57
N GLY A 59 -12.40 -18.06 12.37
CA GLY A 59 -13.17 -19.23 11.95
C GLY A 59 -12.51 -19.93 10.76
N THR A 60 -13.12 -19.88 9.58
CA THR A 60 -12.55 -20.41 8.32
C THR A 60 -12.04 -19.32 7.39
N THR A 61 -12.03 -18.06 7.84
CA THR A 61 -11.64 -16.91 7.03
C THR A 61 -10.20 -16.51 7.34
N ALA A 62 -9.40 -16.28 6.30
CA ALA A 62 -8.08 -15.72 6.42
C ALA A 62 -8.01 -14.35 5.76
N TYR A 63 -7.40 -13.40 6.45
CA TYR A 63 -7.04 -12.10 5.90
C TYR A 63 -5.53 -12.00 5.88
N ILE A 64 -4.96 -11.86 4.70
CA ILE A 64 -3.51 -11.79 4.49
C ILE A 64 -3.16 -10.36 4.14
N LYS A 65 -2.42 -9.68 5.02
CA LYS A 65 -1.91 -8.35 4.72
C LYS A 65 -0.58 -8.47 4.01
N THR A 66 -0.37 -7.63 3.02
CA THR A 66 0.88 -7.50 2.28
C THR A 66 1.68 -6.29 2.77
N GLN A 67 2.95 -6.21 2.38
CA GLN A 67 3.84 -5.13 2.81
C GLN A 67 3.38 -3.74 2.37
N ASP A 68 2.70 -3.63 1.21
CA ASP A 68 2.11 -2.37 0.74
C ASP A 68 0.82 -1.99 1.49
N GLY A 69 0.41 -2.82 2.46
CA GLY A 69 -0.75 -2.63 3.32
C GLY A 69 -2.07 -3.10 2.71
N MET A 70 -2.06 -3.77 1.56
CA MET A 70 -3.25 -4.41 0.98
C MET A 70 -3.61 -5.69 1.74
N LEU A 71 -4.90 -5.89 2.01
CA LEU A 71 -5.41 -7.01 2.78
C LEU A 71 -6.30 -7.90 1.91
N PHE A 72 -5.89 -9.14 1.67
CA PHE A 72 -6.63 -10.06 0.82
C PHE A 72 -7.43 -11.02 1.67
N LYS A 73 -8.73 -11.11 1.39
CA LYS A 73 -9.61 -12.08 2.03
C LYS A 73 -9.52 -13.43 1.32
N GLY A 74 -9.56 -14.50 2.11
CA GLY A 74 -9.54 -15.87 1.65
C GLY A 74 -10.15 -16.82 2.68
N THR A 75 -9.93 -18.11 2.46
CA THR A 75 -10.31 -19.16 3.40
C THR A 75 -9.08 -19.86 3.93
N PHE A 76 -9.13 -20.35 5.16
CA PHE A 76 -8.15 -21.29 5.68
C PHE A 76 -8.80 -22.51 6.32
N GLN A 77 -8.02 -23.58 6.42
CA GLN A 77 -8.38 -24.83 7.08
C GLN A 77 -7.10 -25.48 7.62
N ILE A 78 -7.24 -26.31 8.66
CA ILE A 78 -6.14 -27.09 9.24
C ILE A 78 -6.33 -28.56 8.92
N GLU A 79 -5.36 -29.18 8.25
CA GLU A 79 -5.37 -30.63 7.99
C GLU A 79 -3.96 -31.20 8.16
N ASN A 80 -3.78 -32.31 8.87
CA ASN A 80 -2.50 -33.02 8.96
C ASN A 80 -1.29 -32.15 9.38
N ARG A 81 -1.47 -31.27 10.39
CA ARG A 81 -0.46 -30.28 10.82
C ARG A 81 -0.02 -29.31 9.70
N GLU A 82 -0.93 -29.01 8.78
CA GLU A 82 -0.73 -28.05 7.70
C GLU A 82 -1.83 -27.00 7.74
N ILE A 83 -1.45 -25.73 7.72
CA ILE A 83 -2.37 -24.62 7.49
C ILE A 83 -2.47 -24.45 5.98
N ARG A 84 -3.69 -24.61 5.44
CA ARG A 84 -3.96 -24.40 4.02
C ARG A 84 -4.75 -23.12 3.81
N ILE A 85 -4.13 -22.13 3.20
CA ILE A 85 -4.76 -20.83 2.92
C ILE A 85 -5.02 -20.71 1.42
N ARG A 86 -6.24 -20.30 1.05
CA ARG A 86 -6.62 -19.93 -0.31
C ARG A 86 -7.07 -18.48 -0.31
N ALA A 87 -6.28 -17.60 -0.92
CA ALA A 87 -6.56 -16.17 -0.97
C ALA A 87 -6.11 -15.61 -2.32
N GLY A 88 -6.77 -14.58 -2.82
CA GLY A 88 -6.58 -14.13 -4.21
C GLY A 88 -7.12 -15.12 -5.25
N ILE A 89 -6.73 -14.94 -6.52
CA ILE A 89 -7.34 -15.69 -7.65
C ILE A 89 -6.74 -17.10 -7.75
N ASN A 90 -5.42 -17.24 -7.61
CA ASN A 90 -4.73 -18.52 -7.78
C ASN A 90 -3.80 -18.88 -6.63
N SER A 91 -3.70 -18.04 -5.61
CA SER A 91 -2.69 -18.27 -4.57
C SER A 91 -3.18 -19.29 -3.55
N ARG A 92 -2.33 -20.29 -3.34
CA ARG A 92 -2.54 -21.36 -2.37
C ARG A 92 -1.28 -21.48 -1.54
N PHE A 93 -1.44 -21.42 -0.23
CA PHE A 93 -0.35 -21.59 0.72
C PHE A 93 -0.60 -22.86 1.50
N ASN A 94 0.42 -23.69 1.53
CA ASN A 94 0.43 -25.00 2.16
C ASN A 94 1.58 -24.95 3.16
N LEU A 95 1.22 -24.75 4.42
CA LEU A 95 2.14 -24.29 5.46
C LEU A 95 2.18 -25.34 6.57
N PRO A 96 3.06 -26.34 6.48
CA PRO A 96 3.28 -27.25 7.59
C PRO A 96 3.75 -26.47 8.82
N PHE A 97 3.12 -26.72 9.95
CA PHE A 97 3.54 -26.18 11.24
C PHE A 97 4.06 -27.30 12.12
N GLN A 98 5.14 -27.00 12.84
CA GLN A 98 5.78 -27.94 13.74
C GLN A 98 5.14 -27.89 15.13
N GLU A 99 4.82 -26.67 15.55
CA GLU A 99 4.56 -26.35 16.95
C GLU A 99 3.68 -25.11 17.06
N LEU A 100 2.75 -25.16 18.01
CA LEU A 100 1.94 -24.04 18.47
C LEU A 100 2.10 -23.97 19.99
N GLU A 101 2.87 -23.00 20.47
CA GLU A 101 3.11 -22.74 21.89
C GLU A 101 2.50 -21.40 22.28
N ALA A 102 1.32 -21.42 22.90
CA ALA A 102 0.58 -20.23 23.32
C ALA A 102 0.43 -19.18 22.19
N ASP A 103 1.35 -18.20 22.17
CA ASP A 103 1.36 -17.09 21.24
C ASP A 103 2.44 -17.20 20.15
N THR A 104 3.11 -18.35 20.02
CA THR A 104 4.12 -18.60 18.98
C THR A 104 3.71 -19.77 18.09
N LEU A 105 3.71 -19.53 16.78
CA LEU A 105 3.44 -20.52 15.75
C LEU A 105 4.68 -20.69 14.88
N ARG A 106 5.21 -21.93 14.79
CA ARG A 106 6.40 -22.23 13.98
C ARG A 106 6.03 -22.96 12.69
N ILE A 107 6.29 -22.32 11.55
CA ILE A 107 5.96 -22.78 10.21
C ILE A 107 7.24 -23.08 9.42
N ASN A 108 7.22 -24.10 8.55
CA ASN A 108 8.29 -24.43 7.59
C ASN A 108 9.71 -24.50 8.20
N ASP A 109 9.83 -25.11 9.38
CA ASP A 109 11.08 -25.34 10.13
C ASP A 109 11.84 -24.08 10.58
N SER A 110 11.51 -22.88 10.09
CA SER A 110 12.31 -21.67 10.30
C SER A 110 11.53 -20.37 10.50
N LEU A 111 10.21 -20.36 10.25
CA LEU A 111 9.41 -19.14 10.35
C LEU A 111 8.63 -19.11 11.66
N ASN A 112 8.91 -18.13 12.50
CA ASN A 112 8.14 -17.88 13.71
C ASN A 112 7.10 -16.79 13.42
N LEU A 113 5.87 -17.05 13.84
CA LEU A 113 4.80 -16.07 13.87
C LEU A 113 4.42 -15.86 15.34
N PHE A 114 4.23 -14.59 15.70
CA PHE A 114 3.84 -14.20 17.05
C PHE A 114 2.42 -13.66 17.04
N ARG A 115 1.62 -14.12 17.99
CA ARG A 115 0.26 -13.62 18.18
C ARG A 115 0.33 -12.22 18.78
N GLU A 116 -0.39 -11.28 18.20
CA GLU A 116 -0.48 -9.91 18.69
C GLU A 116 -1.83 -9.69 19.41
N PRO A 117 -1.88 -9.86 20.75
CA PRO A 117 -3.13 -9.83 21.51
C PRO A 117 -3.75 -8.42 21.62
N GLU A 118 -2.97 -7.36 21.39
CA GLU A 118 -3.46 -5.98 21.42
C GLU A 118 -4.37 -5.65 20.22
N MET A 119 -4.32 -6.44 19.14
CA MET A 119 -5.20 -6.32 17.99
C MET A 119 -6.36 -7.30 18.13
N ALA A 120 -7.39 -6.94 18.90
CA ALA A 120 -8.52 -7.85 19.12
C ALA A 120 -9.53 -7.89 17.96
N SER A 121 -9.49 -6.90 17.05
CA SER A 121 -10.44 -6.79 15.93
C SER A 121 -9.83 -6.11 14.72
N LEU A 122 -10.32 -6.48 13.53
CA LEU A 122 -9.90 -5.95 12.25
C LEU A 122 -10.82 -4.82 11.83
N ASP A 123 -10.33 -3.58 11.95
CA ASP A 123 -11.01 -2.43 11.37
C ASP A 123 -10.76 -2.41 9.85
N LEU A 124 -11.79 -2.84 9.12
CA LEU A 124 -11.80 -2.97 7.69
C LEU A 124 -12.45 -1.75 7.06
N THR A 125 -11.69 -1.02 6.27
CA THR A 125 -12.25 0.03 5.42
C THR A 125 -12.21 -0.40 3.95
N THR A 126 -13.31 -0.16 3.23
CA THR A 126 -13.46 -0.47 1.80
C THR A 126 -13.15 0.78 0.95
N TYR A 127 -12.45 0.60 -0.17
CA TYR A 127 -12.04 1.72 -1.06
C TYR A 127 -12.12 1.33 -2.52
N ASP A 128 -12.69 2.19 -3.37
CA ASP A 128 -12.82 1.95 -4.82
C ASP A 128 -11.56 2.39 -5.57
N LEU A 129 -10.45 1.69 -5.36
CA LEU A 129 -9.20 1.97 -6.05
C LEU A 129 -9.30 1.67 -7.55
N LEU A 130 -8.62 2.48 -8.36
CA LEU A 130 -8.67 2.42 -9.82
C LEU A 130 -8.33 1.04 -10.36
N ASN A 131 -9.32 0.40 -10.98
CA ASN A 131 -9.34 -0.98 -11.45
C ASN A 131 -8.82 -2.05 -10.45
N ILE A 132 -8.93 -1.80 -9.13
CA ILE A 132 -8.61 -2.76 -8.06
C ILE A 132 -9.89 -3.02 -7.26
N ASN A 133 -10.34 -4.26 -7.21
CA ASN A 133 -11.61 -4.61 -6.59
C ASN A 133 -11.48 -4.68 -5.05
N THR A 134 -12.48 -4.17 -4.35
CA THR A 134 -12.43 -3.75 -2.94
C THR A 134 -12.57 -4.87 -1.90
N THR A 135 -12.69 -6.13 -2.35
CA THR A 135 -12.55 -7.29 -1.45
C THR A 135 -11.15 -7.38 -0.86
N ASP A 136 -10.20 -6.67 -1.47
CA ASP A 136 -8.88 -6.41 -0.94
C ASP A 136 -8.96 -5.15 -0.05
N THR A 137 -9.15 -5.36 1.24
CA THR A 137 -9.40 -4.30 2.23
C THR A 137 -8.09 -3.58 2.60
N LEU A 138 -8.13 -2.40 3.21
CA LEU A 138 -6.98 -1.91 3.99
C LEU A 138 -7.38 -1.97 5.45
N SER A 139 -6.50 -2.55 6.26
CA SER A 139 -6.63 -2.45 7.70
C SER A 139 -6.45 -0.97 8.10
N ALA A 140 -7.34 -0.45 8.96
CA ALA A 140 -7.25 0.89 9.54
C ALA A 140 -6.16 1.00 10.63
N ASP A 141 -5.22 0.06 10.64
CA ASP A 141 -4.24 -0.13 11.69
C ASP A 141 -3.50 1.16 12.05
N ARG A 142 -3.61 1.55 13.32
CA ARG A 142 -2.87 2.67 13.93
C ARG A 142 -1.56 2.19 14.57
N GLY A 143 -1.05 1.02 14.18
CA GLY A 143 0.17 0.39 14.68
C GLY A 143 1.49 0.92 14.08
N LYS A 144 2.58 0.66 14.81
CA LYS A 144 3.89 1.34 14.80
C LYS A 144 4.64 1.33 13.45
N ARG A 145 5.71 2.14 13.36
CA ARG A 145 6.58 2.26 12.17
C ARG A 145 7.28 0.93 11.87
N HIS A 146 6.82 0.21 10.86
CA HIS A 146 7.53 -0.96 10.34
C HIS A 146 8.24 -0.62 9.02
N PHE A 147 9.45 -1.16 8.86
CA PHE A 147 10.37 -0.87 7.76
C PHE A 147 9.89 -1.54 6.46
N ILE A 148 9.03 -0.85 5.71
CA ILE A 148 8.66 -1.28 4.36
C ILE A 148 9.70 -0.72 3.38
N TRP A 149 10.11 -1.54 2.42
CA TRP A 149 11.14 -1.22 1.43
C TRP A 149 10.67 -0.13 0.44
N ASP A 150 9.36 -0.10 0.18
CA ASP A 150 8.67 0.93 -0.59
C ASP A 150 7.59 1.63 0.24
N TYR A 151 7.17 2.81 -0.19
CA TYR A 151 6.04 3.51 0.42
C TYR A 151 4.79 3.30 -0.43
N ALA A 152 3.70 2.83 0.18
CA ALA A 152 2.41 2.68 -0.47
C ALA A 152 1.50 3.85 -0.09
N LEU A 153 1.38 4.84 -0.96
CA LEU A 153 0.48 5.97 -0.79
C LEU A 153 -0.87 5.66 -1.41
N LYS A 154 -1.90 5.60 -0.58
CA LYS A 154 -3.30 5.52 -1.01
C LYS A 154 -3.96 6.89 -0.88
N TYR A 155 -4.66 7.29 -1.93
CA TYR A 155 -5.39 8.54 -2.01
C TYR A 155 -6.79 8.28 -2.53
N TYR A 156 -7.78 8.38 -1.65
CA TYR A 156 -9.13 7.87 -1.90
C TYR A 156 -10.20 8.69 -1.19
N LYS A 157 -11.48 8.40 -1.48
CA LYS A 157 -12.62 8.94 -0.74
C LYS A 157 -13.22 7.88 0.18
N ASP A 158 -13.43 8.21 1.45
CA ASP A 158 -14.08 7.29 2.39
C ASP A 158 -15.58 7.15 2.11
N SER A 159 -16.28 6.35 2.92
CA SER A 159 -17.73 6.14 2.80
C SER A 159 -18.56 7.43 2.93
N GLN A 160 -18.00 8.47 3.56
CA GLN A 160 -18.59 9.79 3.75
C GLN A 160 -18.16 10.78 2.66
N GLN A 161 -17.42 10.33 1.64
CA GLN A 161 -16.84 11.15 0.56
C GLN A 161 -15.75 12.11 1.03
N ASN A 162 -15.19 11.92 2.22
CA ASN A 162 -14.05 12.71 2.66
C ASN A 162 -12.79 12.21 1.96
N LEU A 163 -11.94 13.16 1.59
CA LEU A 163 -10.63 12.87 1.01
C LEU A 163 -9.69 12.33 2.08
N VAL A 164 -9.12 11.16 1.85
CA VAL A 164 -8.18 10.51 2.76
C VAL A 164 -6.85 10.25 2.07
N LEU A 165 -5.78 10.54 2.80
CA LEU A 165 -4.41 10.28 2.41
C LEU A 165 -3.82 9.31 3.44
N ARG A 166 -3.37 8.14 2.97
CA ARG A 166 -2.75 7.12 3.82
C ARG A 166 -1.42 6.70 3.21
N VAL A 167 -0.36 6.66 4.01
CA VAL A 167 0.93 6.10 3.60
C VAL A 167 1.19 4.85 4.43
N ASN A 168 1.29 3.71 3.74
CA ASN A 168 1.25 2.37 4.30
C ASN A 168 -0.06 2.17 5.10
N ASP A 169 0.04 2.21 6.43
CA ASP A 169 -1.10 2.10 7.36
C ASP A 169 -1.42 3.42 8.07
N ILE A 170 -0.56 4.43 7.92
CA ILE A 170 -0.68 5.67 8.67
C ILE A 170 -1.49 6.66 7.84
N GLN A 171 -2.66 7.05 8.35
CA GLN A 171 -3.42 8.17 7.80
C GLN A 171 -2.70 9.48 8.13
N LEU A 172 -2.52 10.32 7.10
CA LEU A 172 -1.80 11.57 7.17
C LEU A 172 -2.65 12.70 6.59
N ASN A 173 -2.38 13.93 7.00
CA ASN A 173 -2.72 15.11 6.23
C ASN A 173 -1.53 15.59 5.39
N PHE A 174 -1.78 16.50 4.45
CA PHE A 174 -0.74 17.05 3.58
C PHE A 174 0.43 17.73 4.32
N LYS A 175 0.18 18.31 5.51
CA LYS A 175 1.20 18.99 6.32
C LYS A 175 2.14 18.00 7.01
N GLU A 176 1.72 16.75 7.15
CA GLU A 176 2.50 15.68 7.79
C GLU A 176 3.39 14.91 6.81
N LEU A 177 3.11 14.94 5.50
CA LEU A 177 3.92 14.28 4.48
C LEU A 177 5.42 14.61 4.60
N PRO A 178 5.84 15.88 4.75
CA PRO A 178 7.25 16.22 4.90
C PRO A 178 7.89 15.51 6.09
N LEU A 179 7.23 15.51 7.24
CA LEU A 179 7.74 14.84 8.45
C LEU A 179 7.82 13.33 8.26
N PHE A 180 6.82 12.73 7.61
CA PHE A 180 6.79 11.31 7.33
C PHE A 180 7.96 10.89 6.43
N PHE A 181 8.22 11.66 5.39
CA PHE A 181 9.26 11.37 4.41
C PHE A 181 10.64 11.93 4.76
N THR A 182 10.81 12.84 5.74
CA THR A 182 12.15 13.37 6.12
C THR A 182 13.16 12.28 6.51
N ARG A 183 12.69 11.11 6.94
CA ARG A 183 13.52 9.95 7.29
C ARG A 183 13.86 9.07 6.08
N LYS A 184 13.97 9.67 4.88
CA LYS A 184 14.12 8.95 3.60
C LYS A 184 15.18 7.85 3.68
N ARG A 185 14.80 6.66 3.22
CA ARG A 185 15.78 5.78 2.57
C ARG A 185 16.08 6.35 1.19
N LYS A 186 17.36 6.59 0.88
CA LYS A 186 17.78 6.94 -0.48
C LYS A 186 17.33 5.78 -1.39
N ASN A 187 16.50 6.06 -2.40
CA ASN A 187 16.00 5.14 -3.44
C ASN A 187 14.70 4.35 -3.20
N ALA A 188 13.91 4.64 -2.15
CA ALA A 188 12.59 4.00 -2.03
C ALA A 188 11.63 4.45 -3.14
N GLU A 189 10.84 3.53 -3.71
CA GLU A 189 9.78 3.86 -4.66
C GLU A 189 8.48 4.23 -3.91
N LEU A 190 7.68 5.15 -4.48
CA LEU A 190 6.34 5.48 -3.96
C LEU A 190 5.31 4.88 -4.90
N LEU A 191 4.70 3.81 -4.43
CA LEU A 191 3.56 3.19 -5.05
C LEU A 191 2.34 4.07 -4.75
N LEU A 192 1.70 4.55 -5.81
CA LEU A 192 0.51 5.39 -5.74
C LEU A 192 -0.72 4.54 -6.08
N PHE A 193 -1.67 4.48 -5.16
CA PHE A 193 -3.00 3.92 -5.36
C PHE A 193 -4.01 5.06 -5.30
N VAL A 194 -4.84 5.21 -6.32
CA VAL A 194 -5.81 6.30 -6.45
C VAL A 194 -7.21 5.74 -6.65
N ASP A 195 -8.19 6.29 -5.95
CA ASP A 195 -9.62 5.99 -6.15
C ASP A 195 -10.15 6.64 -7.45
N GLU A 196 -11.04 5.94 -8.16
CA GLU A 196 -11.63 6.44 -9.41
C GLU A 196 -12.46 7.72 -9.21
N LYS A 197 -12.95 7.97 -7.99
CA LYS A 197 -13.75 9.15 -7.62
C LYS A 197 -12.91 10.39 -7.31
N ILE A 198 -11.58 10.27 -7.32
CA ILE A 198 -10.68 11.40 -7.18
C ILE A 198 -10.73 12.24 -8.46
N SER A 199 -10.95 13.53 -8.30
CA SER A 199 -10.88 14.51 -9.39
C SER A 199 -9.43 14.89 -9.70
N LEU A 200 -9.15 15.39 -10.90
CA LEU A 200 -7.81 15.85 -11.23
C LEU A 200 -7.31 17.04 -10.41
N PRO A 201 -8.15 18.02 -10.01
CA PRO A 201 -7.73 19.05 -9.05
C PRO A 201 -7.24 18.44 -7.71
N GLU A 202 -7.96 17.44 -7.19
CA GLU A 202 -7.55 16.73 -5.96
C GLU A 202 -6.22 15.98 -6.17
N LEU A 203 -6.02 15.33 -7.32
CA LEU A 203 -4.77 14.63 -7.66
C LEU A 203 -3.60 15.61 -7.87
N ASP A 204 -3.83 16.73 -8.55
CA ASP A 204 -2.84 17.79 -8.79
C ASP A 204 -2.33 18.36 -7.47
N ARG A 205 -3.24 18.59 -6.52
CA ARG A 205 -2.88 18.99 -5.15
C ARG A 205 -1.93 18.00 -4.50
N LEU A 206 -2.18 16.69 -4.62
CA LEU A 206 -1.28 15.66 -4.11
C LEU A 206 0.08 15.71 -4.80
N HIS A 207 0.11 15.79 -6.14
CA HIS A 207 1.35 15.87 -6.92
C HIS A 207 2.22 17.06 -6.51
N LYS A 208 1.62 18.23 -6.34
CA LYS A 208 2.32 19.45 -5.89
C LYS A 208 2.93 19.26 -4.48
N HIS A 209 2.20 18.66 -3.54
CA HIS A 209 2.74 18.37 -2.19
C HIS A 209 3.87 17.35 -2.20
N LEU A 210 3.79 16.32 -3.03
CA LEU A 210 4.86 15.32 -3.18
C LEU A 210 6.12 15.93 -3.81
N ALA A 211 5.96 16.82 -4.79
CA ALA A 211 7.08 17.53 -5.39
C ALA A 211 7.80 18.46 -4.38
N LEU A 212 7.08 19.14 -3.49
CA LEU A 212 7.66 19.97 -2.42
C LEU A 212 8.60 19.20 -1.49
N ILE A 213 8.35 17.91 -1.32
CA ILE A 213 9.16 17.01 -0.47
C ILE A 213 10.13 16.17 -1.30
N TYR A 214 10.48 16.62 -2.51
CA TYR A 214 11.47 15.97 -3.37
C TYR A 214 11.07 14.53 -3.72
N TRP A 215 9.77 14.28 -3.90
CA TRP A 215 9.26 13.01 -4.37
C TRP A 215 8.73 13.15 -5.80
N ASP A 216 9.65 13.17 -6.76
CA ASP A 216 9.36 13.44 -8.16
C ASP A 216 9.01 12.17 -8.94
N LYS A 217 9.45 10.98 -8.54
CA LYS A 217 9.11 9.71 -9.19
C LYS A 217 7.99 8.98 -8.45
N LEU A 218 6.88 8.72 -9.16
CA LEU A 218 5.74 7.94 -8.67
C LEU A 218 5.52 6.71 -9.54
N THR A 219 5.02 5.64 -8.93
CA THR A 219 4.57 4.44 -9.65
C THR A 219 3.10 4.21 -9.35
N LEU A 220 2.23 4.53 -10.30
CA LEU A 220 0.80 4.21 -10.21
C LEU A 220 0.63 2.70 -10.23
N VAL A 221 -0.14 2.17 -9.29
CA VAL A 221 -0.61 0.78 -9.31
C VAL A 221 -2.10 0.79 -9.62
N SER A 222 -2.48 0.21 -10.76
CA SER A 222 -3.87 0.15 -11.24
C SER A 222 -4.43 -1.26 -11.27
N LYS A 223 -3.65 -2.28 -10.91
CA LYS A 223 -4.13 -3.65 -10.81
C LYS A 223 -3.21 -4.45 -9.91
N ILE A 224 -3.81 -5.30 -9.09
CA ILE A 224 -3.10 -6.29 -8.27
C ILE A 224 -3.53 -7.68 -8.74
N LYS A 225 -2.56 -8.60 -8.78
CA LYS A 225 -2.81 -10.01 -9.04
C LYS A 225 -1.99 -10.83 -8.05
N ASP A 226 -2.66 -11.72 -7.31
CA ASP A 226 -1.99 -12.69 -6.44
C ASP A 226 -0.94 -12.02 -5.53
N PHE A 227 -1.37 -11.01 -4.77
CA PHE A 227 -0.56 -10.23 -3.81
C PHE A 227 0.50 -9.28 -4.38
N ARG A 228 0.58 -9.12 -5.70
CA ARG A 228 1.58 -8.26 -6.33
C ARG A 228 0.97 -7.21 -7.25
N PRO A 229 1.51 -5.98 -7.26
CA PRO A 229 1.22 -5.02 -8.33
C PRO A 229 1.48 -5.66 -9.71
N TRP A 230 0.48 -5.59 -10.59
CA TRP A 230 0.54 -6.19 -11.93
C TRP A 230 0.54 -5.13 -13.02
N GLU A 231 -0.41 -4.20 -12.98
CA GLU A 231 -0.42 -3.04 -13.88
C GLU A 231 0.17 -1.85 -13.15
N ILE A 232 1.43 -1.58 -13.47
CA ILE A 232 2.18 -0.46 -12.91
C ILE A 232 2.60 0.54 -13.98
N PHE A 233 2.58 1.82 -13.64
CA PHE A 233 2.99 2.90 -14.52
C PHE A 233 3.80 3.94 -13.75
N SER A 234 5.11 3.96 -13.98
CA SER A 234 6.01 4.96 -13.39
C SER A 234 6.03 6.25 -14.21
N TYR A 235 5.87 7.38 -13.54
CA TYR A 235 5.93 8.70 -14.16
C TYR A 235 6.61 9.71 -13.22
N ARG A 236 7.05 10.84 -13.79
CA ARG A 236 7.66 11.92 -13.02
C ARG A 236 6.70 13.09 -12.82
N LEU A 237 6.86 13.77 -11.69
CA LEU A 237 6.21 15.01 -11.32
C LEU A 237 7.17 16.16 -11.61
N PHE A 238 6.76 17.04 -12.51
CA PHE A 238 7.51 18.24 -12.83
C PHE A 238 6.58 19.46 -12.76
N PRO A 239 6.06 19.79 -11.56
CA PRO A 239 5.29 21.01 -11.43
C PRO A 239 6.16 22.23 -11.77
N TRP A 240 5.53 23.27 -12.30
CA TRP A 240 6.19 24.54 -12.54
C TRP A 240 6.56 25.23 -11.23
N GLU A 241 7.63 26.01 -11.21
CA GLU A 241 8.09 26.68 -9.99
C GLU A 241 7.01 27.63 -9.43
N THR A 242 6.27 28.32 -10.30
CA THR A 242 5.09 29.14 -9.93
C THR A 242 4.06 28.35 -9.14
N ASN A 243 3.79 27.11 -9.58
CA ASN A 243 2.82 26.21 -8.96
C ASN A 243 3.30 25.71 -7.59
N VAL A 244 4.60 25.65 -7.35
CA VAL A 244 5.19 25.13 -6.12
C VAL A 244 5.44 26.25 -5.10
N GLN A 245 5.82 27.44 -5.57
CA GLN A 245 6.06 28.61 -4.72
C GLN A 245 4.80 29.03 -3.95
N ALA A 246 3.62 28.95 -4.56
CA ALA A 246 2.34 29.24 -3.89
C ALA A 246 2.10 28.37 -2.63
N PHE A 247 2.72 27.19 -2.57
CA PHE A 247 2.59 26.27 -1.42
C PHE A 247 3.69 26.44 -0.37
N ARG A 248 4.69 27.30 -0.63
CA ARG A 248 5.74 27.62 0.35
C ARG A 248 5.23 28.59 1.41
N THR A 249 4.28 28.15 2.23
CA THR A 249 3.92 28.81 3.48
C THR A 249 4.61 28.09 4.64
N GLY A 250 5.91 28.33 4.82
CA GLY A 250 6.69 27.78 5.94
C GLY A 250 8.15 27.46 5.64
N LYS A 251 8.86 26.92 6.65
CA LYS A 251 10.28 26.50 6.59
C LYS A 251 10.52 25.21 5.79
N TYR A 252 9.92 25.08 4.61
CA TYR A 252 10.27 23.97 3.72
C TYR A 252 11.61 24.27 3.04
N PRO A 253 12.55 23.31 2.99
CA PRO A 253 13.76 23.50 2.20
C PRO A 253 13.36 23.66 0.72
N PRO A 254 14.04 24.53 -0.04
CA PRO A 254 13.68 24.83 -1.43
C PRO A 254 13.83 23.58 -2.31
N PRO A 255 12.79 23.12 -3.03
CA PRO A 255 12.85 21.97 -3.93
C PRO A 255 14.09 22.01 -4.82
N PRO A 256 14.62 20.85 -5.23
CA PRO A 256 15.81 20.84 -6.04
C PRO A 256 15.44 21.52 -7.38
N PRO A 257 16.39 22.19 -8.04
CA PRO A 257 16.13 22.64 -9.40
C PRO A 257 15.66 21.42 -10.22
N PRO A 258 14.61 21.56 -11.05
CA PRO A 258 14.12 20.47 -11.88
C PRO A 258 15.30 19.88 -12.66
N PRO A 259 15.33 18.56 -12.88
CA PRO A 259 16.39 17.93 -13.66
C PRO A 259 16.42 18.37 -15.13
N GLU A 260 15.39 19.11 -15.57
CA GLU A 260 15.26 19.70 -16.89
C GLU A 260 15.55 21.20 -16.86
N ASN A 261 16.04 21.75 -17.96
CA ASN A 261 16.54 23.13 -18.08
C ASN A 261 15.52 24.25 -17.75
N TYR A 262 14.21 23.96 -17.66
CA TYR A 262 13.16 24.99 -17.52
C TYR A 262 12.44 24.91 -16.17
N GLN A 263 12.42 26.04 -15.46
CA GLN A 263 11.68 26.15 -14.19
C GLN A 263 10.27 26.71 -14.40
N TYR A 264 10.06 27.46 -15.48
CA TYR A 264 8.82 28.20 -15.76
C TYR A 264 8.17 27.73 -17.06
N ARG A 265 6.83 27.83 -17.10
CA ARG A 265 6.01 27.40 -18.24
C ARG A 265 6.30 28.24 -19.49
N GLU A 266 6.37 29.55 -19.31
CA GLU A 266 6.60 30.53 -20.38
C GLU A 266 7.97 30.32 -21.02
N GLU A 267 8.98 30.02 -20.21
CA GLU A 267 10.34 29.71 -20.64
C GLU A 267 10.35 28.49 -21.56
N PHE A 268 9.71 27.39 -21.15
CA PHE A 268 9.60 26.15 -21.93
C PHE A 268 8.92 26.36 -23.28
N LEU A 269 7.84 27.14 -23.32
CA LEU A 269 7.12 27.45 -24.56
C LEU A 269 7.91 28.39 -25.47
N SER A 270 8.62 29.38 -24.89
CA SER A 270 9.44 30.31 -25.65
C SER A 270 10.65 29.64 -26.33
N ASP A 271 11.16 28.54 -25.77
CA ASP A 271 12.27 27.75 -26.33
C ASP A 271 11.80 26.61 -27.24
N GLY A 272 10.73 26.86 -28.01
CA GLY A 272 10.22 25.96 -29.04
C GLY A 272 9.26 24.87 -28.55
N GLY A 273 8.82 24.90 -27.28
CA GLY A 273 7.82 23.97 -26.77
C GLY A 273 6.45 24.16 -27.42
N MET A 274 5.91 23.11 -28.04
CA MET A 274 4.56 23.12 -28.61
C MET A 274 3.50 22.71 -27.57
N LEU A 275 2.42 23.49 -27.46
CA LEU A 275 1.30 23.18 -26.56
C LEU A 275 0.34 22.19 -27.22
N LEU A 276 0.06 21.09 -26.53
CA LEU A 276 -0.97 20.12 -26.89
C LEU A 276 -2.00 20.00 -25.77
N SER A 277 -3.20 20.54 -25.99
CA SER A 277 -4.30 20.42 -25.03
C SER A 277 -5.11 19.13 -25.25
N ILE A 278 -5.41 18.45 -24.14
CA ILE A 278 -6.26 17.25 -24.06
C ILE A 278 -7.41 17.57 -23.12
N ASN A 279 -8.61 17.71 -23.68
CA ASN A 279 -9.79 18.16 -22.93
C ASN A 279 -10.71 16.99 -22.58
N ASN A 280 -10.64 15.91 -23.37
CA ASN A 280 -11.49 14.73 -23.26
C ASN A 280 -10.75 13.48 -23.79
N VAL A 281 -11.41 12.32 -23.73
CA VAL A 281 -10.85 11.05 -24.19
C VAL A 281 -10.60 11.02 -25.70
N SER A 282 -11.44 11.67 -26.51
CA SER A 282 -11.30 11.66 -27.97
C SER A 282 -10.05 12.44 -28.44
N ASP A 283 -9.63 13.45 -27.67
CA ASP A 283 -8.37 14.17 -27.89
C ASP A 283 -7.13 13.28 -27.73
N SER A 284 -7.25 12.10 -27.12
CA SER A 284 -6.13 11.14 -27.01
C SER A 284 -5.60 10.63 -28.35
N SER A 285 -6.37 10.81 -29.44
CA SER A 285 -5.92 10.59 -30.82
C SER A 285 -4.78 11.54 -31.20
N ARG A 286 -4.76 12.77 -30.67
CA ARG A 286 -3.72 13.77 -30.96
C ARG A 286 -2.33 13.33 -30.53
N ILE A 287 -2.20 12.43 -29.57
CA ILE A 287 -0.91 11.84 -29.15
C ILE A 287 -0.18 11.20 -30.33
N THR A 288 -0.90 10.62 -31.30
CA THR A 288 -0.24 9.98 -32.45
C THR A 288 0.33 10.99 -33.45
N LEU A 289 -0.14 12.23 -33.39
CA LEU A 289 0.31 13.34 -34.23
C LEU A 289 1.58 14.02 -33.69
N ILE A 290 2.05 13.61 -32.51
CA ILE A 290 3.27 14.14 -31.90
C ILE A 290 4.48 13.70 -32.74
N GLU A 291 5.27 14.66 -33.20
CA GLU A 291 6.42 14.44 -34.08
C GLU A 291 7.67 14.09 -33.26
N PRO A 292 8.55 13.19 -33.77
CA PRO A 292 9.84 12.92 -33.13
C PRO A 292 10.72 14.17 -33.04
N ASN A 293 11.62 14.21 -32.05
CA ASN A 293 12.61 15.28 -31.82
C ASN A 293 12.05 16.68 -31.48
N GLU A 294 10.74 16.83 -31.42
CA GLU A 294 10.08 18.06 -30.98
C GLU A 294 9.84 18.08 -29.46
N LYS A 295 9.66 19.27 -28.90
CA LYS A 295 9.35 19.49 -27.47
C LYS A 295 7.87 19.77 -27.29
N TYR A 296 7.20 19.06 -26.38
CA TYR A 296 5.77 19.24 -26.13
C TYR A 296 5.43 19.55 -24.67
N LEU A 297 4.54 20.50 -24.47
CA LEU A 297 3.79 20.66 -23.24
C LEU A 297 2.40 20.06 -23.44
N VAL A 298 2.12 18.93 -22.78
CA VAL A 298 0.81 18.29 -22.85
C VAL A 298 -0.04 18.74 -21.66
N ALA A 299 -1.05 19.55 -21.93
CA ALA A 299 -1.94 20.13 -20.92
C ALA A 299 -3.26 19.33 -20.86
N PHE A 300 -3.55 18.74 -19.71
CA PHE A 300 -4.77 17.98 -19.45
C PHE A 300 -5.82 18.86 -18.78
N SER A 301 -7.04 18.88 -19.30
CA SER A 301 -8.15 19.58 -18.62
C SER A 301 -8.37 18.99 -17.24
N SER A 302 -8.56 19.86 -16.23
CA SER A 302 -8.94 19.46 -14.87
C SER A 302 -10.28 18.73 -14.80
N GLU A 303 -11.10 18.81 -15.84
CA GLU A 303 -12.41 18.14 -15.92
C GLU A 303 -12.31 16.67 -16.38
N LEU A 304 -11.14 16.24 -16.85
CA LEU A 304 -10.94 14.84 -17.27
C LEU A 304 -11.11 13.90 -16.07
N PRO A 305 -11.82 12.77 -16.22
CA PRO A 305 -11.81 11.72 -15.21
C PRO A 305 -10.38 11.21 -14.96
N VAL A 306 -10.02 10.95 -13.69
CA VAL A 306 -8.67 10.51 -13.31
C VAL A 306 -8.25 9.22 -14.02
N ARG A 307 -9.21 8.34 -14.29
CA ARG A 307 -8.99 7.11 -15.07
C ARG A 307 -8.53 7.39 -16.48
N ASP A 308 -9.19 8.31 -17.14
CA ASP A 308 -8.87 8.70 -18.51
C ASP A 308 -7.54 9.45 -18.57
N TYR A 309 -7.29 10.34 -17.60
CA TYR A 309 -5.99 11.01 -17.45
C TYR A 309 -4.84 10.00 -17.41
N PHE A 310 -4.88 9.00 -16.53
CA PHE A 310 -3.80 8.02 -16.42
C PHE A 310 -3.68 7.14 -17.66
N LYS A 311 -4.80 6.73 -18.27
CA LYS A 311 -4.80 5.97 -19.52
C LYS A 311 -4.11 6.74 -20.65
N ILE A 312 -4.44 8.03 -20.80
CA ILE A 312 -3.88 8.90 -21.82
C ILE A 312 -2.42 9.21 -21.51
N LYS A 313 -2.07 9.51 -20.25
CA LYS A 313 -0.69 9.75 -19.81
C LYS A 313 0.20 8.53 -20.06
N MET A 314 -0.27 7.32 -19.78
CA MET A 314 0.45 6.08 -20.08
C MET A 314 0.67 5.91 -21.60
N LYS A 315 -0.35 6.20 -22.43
CA LYS A 315 -0.21 6.19 -23.89
C LYS A 315 0.84 7.20 -24.36
N LEU A 316 0.82 8.42 -23.82
CA LEU A 316 1.79 9.47 -24.11
C LEU A 316 3.22 9.02 -23.78
N TYR A 317 3.46 8.51 -22.57
CA TYR A 317 4.78 8.04 -22.14
C TYR A 317 5.33 6.92 -23.02
N ARG A 318 4.48 5.95 -23.40
CA ARG A 318 4.89 4.87 -24.33
C ARG A 318 5.24 5.41 -25.70
N HIS A 319 4.45 6.35 -26.22
CA HIS A 319 4.70 6.97 -27.51
C HIS A 319 5.98 7.81 -27.51
N ALA A 320 6.15 8.65 -26.48
CA ALA A 320 7.32 9.51 -26.33
C ALA A 320 8.61 8.71 -26.18
N LYS A 321 8.59 7.62 -25.40
CA LYS A 321 9.75 6.72 -25.29
C LYS A 321 10.13 6.10 -26.64
N ALA A 322 9.15 5.66 -27.43
CA ALA A 322 9.40 5.03 -28.73
C ALA A 322 9.97 6.01 -29.76
N LYS A 323 9.55 7.28 -29.73
CA LYS A 323 9.95 8.33 -30.68
C LYS A 323 11.01 9.30 -30.14
N GLN A 324 11.54 9.07 -28.94
CA GLN A 324 12.50 9.95 -28.25
C GLN A 324 12.01 11.41 -28.13
N ILE A 325 10.73 11.58 -27.84
CA ILE A 325 10.10 12.91 -27.69
C ILE A 325 10.40 13.47 -26.30
N GLN A 326 10.79 14.75 -26.22
CA GLN A 326 10.85 15.48 -24.97
C GLN A 326 9.47 16.05 -24.65
N PHE A 327 8.93 15.77 -23.47
CA PHE A 327 7.63 16.31 -23.09
C PHE A 327 7.53 16.59 -21.60
N ARG A 328 6.71 17.59 -21.28
CA ARG A 328 6.19 17.85 -19.94
C ARG A 328 4.67 17.70 -19.93
N THR A 329 4.12 17.47 -18.76
CA THR A 329 2.67 17.37 -18.56
C THR A 329 2.21 18.32 -17.49
N GLU A 330 1.09 19.00 -17.72
CA GLU A 330 0.42 19.84 -16.72
C GLU A 330 -1.09 19.54 -16.65
N ILE A 331 -1.72 19.89 -15.54
CA ILE A 331 -3.18 19.98 -15.42
C ILE A 331 -3.53 21.46 -15.54
N TYR A 332 -4.42 21.80 -16.46
CA TYR A 332 -4.90 23.16 -16.67
C TYR A 332 -6.37 23.27 -16.30
N TYR A 333 -6.79 24.46 -15.86
CA TYR A 333 -8.11 24.72 -15.33
C TYR A 333 -8.87 25.67 -16.28
N PRO A 334 -9.88 25.18 -17.03
CA PRO A 334 -10.61 25.99 -18.02
C PRO A 334 -11.22 27.28 -17.43
N ASP A 335 -11.77 27.18 -16.21
CA ASP A 335 -12.46 28.28 -15.51
C ASP A 335 -11.55 29.05 -14.54
N GLY A 336 -10.23 28.87 -14.66
CA GLY A 336 -9.25 29.37 -13.70
C GLY A 336 -8.97 28.36 -12.58
N GLU A 337 -7.79 28.47 -11.97
CA GLU A 337 -7.37 27.56 -10.91
C GLU A 337 -8.30 27.75 -9.69
N PRO A 338 -8.99 26.69 -9.23
CA PRO A 338 -9.92 26.82 -8.12
C PRO A 338 -9.15 27.26 -6.87
N ASP A 339 -9.80 28.05 -6.01
CA ASP A 339 -9.26 28.42 -4.70
C ASP A 339 -9.37 27.24 -3.71
N ILE A 340 -8.80 26.09 -4.10
CA ILE A 340 -8.60 24.90 -3.28
C ILE A 340 -7.42 25.08 -2.30
N PHE A 341 -6.83 26.27 -2.29
CA PHE A 341 -5.60 26.61 -1.57
C PHE A 341 -5.82 27.56 -0.40
N ASP A 342 -7.06 27.94 -0.11
CA ASP A 342 -7.39 28.57 1.16
C ASP A 342 -7.09 27.58 2.32
N PRO A 343 -6.12 27.86 3.21
CA PRO A 343 -5.83 27.01 4.36
C PRO A 343 -7.01 26.84 5.32
N ARG A 344 -8.08 27.64 5.18
CA ARG A 344 -9.35 27.49 5.91
C ARG A 344 -10.24 26.35 5.37
N ASN A 345 -10.01 25.90 4.13
CA ASN A 345 -10.77 24.82 3.46
C ASN A 345 -10.08 23.45 3.56
N ALA A 346 -8.98 23.32 4.31
CA ALA A 346 -8.46 22.01 4.67
C ALA A 346 -9.50 21.33 5.59
N PRO A 347 -9.88 20.06 5.37
CA PRO A 347 -10.76 19.36 6.27
C PRO A 347 -10.15 19.47 7.67
N LEU A 348 -10.87 20.12 8.58
CA LEU A 348 -10.54 20.13 9.99
C LEU A 348 -10.60 18.67 10.41
N GLY A 349 -9.44 18.01 10.46
CA GLY A 349 -9.34 16.69 11.06
C GLY A 349 -10.01 16.80 12.42
N ASN A 350 -11.05 15.99 12.63
CA ASN A 350 -11.79 15.95 13.89
C ASN A 350 -10.76 15.83 15.01
N LYS A 351 -10.58 16.92 15.76
CA LYS A 351 -9.94 16.88 17.06
C LYS A 351 -11.01 16.31 17.99
N GLU A 352 -11.11 14.99 18.04
CA GLU A 352 -11.73 14.35 19.18
C GLU A 352 -10.82 14.60 20.39
N GLN A 353 -11.40 15.27 21.38
CA GLN A 353 -10.88 15.44 22.73
C GLN A 353 -10.98 14.13 23.51
#